data_AF-A0A412IYC5-F1
#
_entry.id   AF-A0A412IYC5-F1
#
_cell.length_a   1.000
_cell.length_b   1.000
_cell.length_c   1.000
_cell.angle_alpha   90.00
_cell.angle_beta   90.00
_cell.angle_gamma   90.00
#
_symmetry.space_group_name_H-M   'P 1'
#
loop_
_entity.id
_entity.type
_entity.pdbx_description
1 polymer ?
#
loop_
_entity_poly.entity_id
_entity_poly.type
_entity_poly.pdbx_seq_one_letter_code
_entity_poly.pdbx_strand_id
1 'polypeptide(L)'
;MKRNFRDELNQAIDFSSVLTQICAFSSFSCSKEKILNALPQFNKLEIQEQLNYAKEAIQFEQKGGLLNLSGANDISLPVSKAEKQMTLTSKELISIYHFLTAVKQAKQSLNSSEFIELTNLAQSMDGCTRLMDSIILKSI
;
A
#
# COMPACT_ATOMS: atom_id res chain seq x y z
N MET A 1 16.17 -21.92 9.51
CA MET A 1 15.61 -22.32 8.20
C MET A 1 15.51 -21.15 7.20
N LYS A 2 14.85 -20.02 7.51
CA LYS A 2 14.69 -18.88 6.58
C LYS A 2 15.99 -18.19 6.10
N ARG A 3 17.01 -18.07 6.96
CA ARG A 3 18.30 -17.45 6.60
C ARG A 3 19.03 -18.23 5.50
N ASN A 4 19.15 -19.55 5.68
CA ASN A 4 19.79 -20.45 4.73
C ASN A 4 19.14 -20.38 3.34
N PHE A 5 17.80 -20.38 3.28
CA PHE A 5 17.08 -20.30 2.01
C PHE A 5 17.28 -18.96 1.28
N ARG A 6 17.33 -17.84 2.02
CA ARG A 6 17.59 -16.53 1.42
C ARG A 6 19.01 -16.43 0.86
N ASP A 7 19.98 -17.04 1.55
CA ASP A 7 21.37 -17.09 1.10
C ASP A 7 21.50 -17.93 -0.20
N GLU A 8 20.82 -19.07 -0.28
CA GLU A 8 20.72 -19.88 -1.51
C GLU A 8 20.11 -19.08 -2.67
N LEU A 9 19.01 -18.35 -2.42
CA LEU A 9 18.39 -17.49 -3.44
C LEU A 9 19.31 -16.35 -3.89
N ASN A 10 20.04 -15.74 -2.95
CA ASN A 10 21.01 -14.70 -3.27
C ASN A 10 22.15 -15.25 -4.14
N GLN A 11 22.64 -16.47 -3.87
CA GLN A 11 23.66 -17.10 -4.71
C GLN A 11 23.14 -17.44 -6.11
N ALA A 12 21.87 -17.85 -6.23
CA ALA A 12 21.31 -18.31 -7.50
C ALA A 12 20.91 -17.17 -8.44
N ILE A 13 20.28 -16.11 -7.93
CA ILE A 13 19.65 -15.07 -8.76
C ILE A 13 19.91 -13.64 -8.26
N ASP A 14 20.81 -13.46 -7.30
CA ASP A 14 21.00 -12.18 -6.61
C ASP A 14 19.67 -11.58 -6.11
N PHE A 15 18.93 -12.41 -5.36
CA PHE A 15 17.57 -12.12 -4.93
C PHE A 15 17.43 -10.78 -4.19
N SER A 16 18.44 -10.40 -3.39
CA SER A 16 18.44 -9.12 -2.68
C SER A 16 18.51 -7.92 -3.63
N SER A 17 19.27 -8.01 -4.73
CA SER A 17 19.27 -6.99 -5.78
C SER A 17 17.94 -6.92 -6.51
N VAL A 18 17.31 -8.06 -6.79
CA VAL A 18 15.96 -8.10 -7.41
C VAL A 18 14.93 -7.39 -6.51
N LEU A 19 14.90 -7.71 -5.21
CA LEU A 19 13.99 -7.05 -4.27
C LEU A 19 14.27 -5.55 -4.15
N THR A 20 15.54 -5.14 -4.19
CA THR A 20 15.93 -3.72 -4.15
C THR A 20 15.43 -2.96 -5.38
N GLN A 21 15.53 -3.56 -6.57
CA GLN A 21 15.00 -2.98 -7.80
C GLN A 21 13.48 -2.81 -7.75
N ILE A 22 12.75 -3.82 -7.29
CA ILE A 22 11.27 -3.74 -7.15
C ILE A 22 10.90 -2.69 -6.09
N CYS A 23 11.62 -2.66 -4.97
CA CYS A 23 11.41 -1.72 -3.88
C CYS A 23 11.51 -0.25 -4.35
N ALA A 24 12.33 0.05 -5.36
CA ALA A 24 12.48 1.40 -5.91
C ALA A 24 11.18 1.97 -6.51
N PHE A 25 10.23 1.11 -6.93
CA PHE A 25 8.94 1.52 -7.47
C PHE A 25 7.86 1.75 -6.39
N SER A 26 8.18 1.56 -5.11
CA SER A 26 7.20 1.72 -4.02
C SER A 26 7.35 3.07 -3.30
N SER A 27 6.22 3.75 -3.09
CA SER A 27 6.19 5.08 -2.45
C SER A 27 6.14 5.03 -0.92
N PHE A 28 5.64 3.94 -0.33
CA PHE A 28 5.40 3.82 1.12
C PHE A 28 6.45 2.95 1.81
N SER A 29 6.90 3.34 3.01
CA SER A 29 7.91 2.60 3.77
C SER A 29 7.45 1.19 4.14
N CYS A 30 6.17 1.01 4.49
CA CYS A 30 5.61 -0.30 4.77
C CYS A 30 5.65 -1.23 3.55
N SER A 31 5.42 -0.70 2.35
CA SER A 31 5.55 -1.46 1.10
C SER A 31 7.01 -1.84 0.85
N LYS A 32 7.94 -0.90 1.04
CA LYS A 32 9.39 -1.15 0.92
C LYS A 32 9.83 -2.27 1.85
N GLU A 33 9.45 -2.19 3.12
CA GLU A 33 9.77 -3.21 4.12
C GLU A 33 9.20 -4.57 3.74
N LYS A 34 7.94 -4.63 3.31
CA LYS A 34 7.30 -5.88 2.87
C LYS A 34 8.01 -6.50 1.68
N ILE A 35 8.42 -5.70 0.69
CA ILE A 35 9.16 -6.17 -0.49
C ILE A 35 10.55 -6.68 -0.09
N LEU A 36 11.32 -5.89 0.65
CA LEU A 36 12.70 -6.24 1.02
C LEU A 36 12.76 -7.50 1.90
N ASN A 37 11.74 -7.74 2.72
CA ASN A 37 11.63 -8.93 3.57
C ASN A 37 10.87 -10.10 2.92
N ALA A 38 10.45 -9.96 1.65
CA ALA A 38 9.72 -11.01 0.95
C ALA A 38 10.59 -12.26 0.74
N LEU A 39 9.91 -13.41 0.71
CA LEU A 39 10.45 -14.69 0.28
C LEU A 39 9.49 -15.28 -0.77
N PRO A 40 9.97 -16.15 -1.67
CA PRO A 40 9.11 -16.88 -2.59
C PRO A 40 7.96 -17.57 -1.84
N GLN A 41 6.74 -17.41 -2.36
CA GLN A 41 5.57 -18.14 -1.88
C GLN A 41 5.52 -19.51 -2.57
N PHE A 42 5.09 -20.53 -1.82
CA PHE A 42 4.91 -21.90 -2.32
C PHE A 42 3.45 -22.34 -2.29
N ASN A 43 2.58 -21.60 -1.59
CA ASN A 43 1.14 -21.83 -1.63
C ASN A 43 0.59 -21.42 -3.00
N LYS A 44 0.19 -22.42 -3.80
CA LYS A 44 -0.35 -22.22 -5.15
C LYS A 44 -1.58 -21.31 -5.19
N LEU A 45 -2.46 -21.38 -4.18
CA LEU A 45 -3.66 -20.55 -4.13
C LEU A 45 -3.28 -19.08 -3.95
N GLU A 46 -2.43 -18.79 -2.97
CA GLU A 46 -1.96 -17.42 -2.72
C GLU A 46 -1.17 -16.85 -3.91
N ILE A 47 -0.35 -17.66 -4.58
CA ILE A 47 0.34 -17.24 -5.82
C ILE A 47 -0.67 -16.86 -6.90
N GLN A 48 -1.73 -17.66 -7.06
CA GLN A 48 -2.76 -17.40 -8.07
C GLN A 48 -3.54 -16.13 -7.76
N GLU A 49 -3.88 -15.89 -6.50
CA GLU A 49 -4.55 -14.66 -6.05
C GLU A 49 -3.68 -13.43 -6.38
N GLN A 50 -2.41 -13.43 -5.96
CA GLN A 50 -1.49 -12.31 -6.26
C GLN A 50 -1.30 -12.10 -7.78
N LEU A 51 -1.29 -13.18 -8.56
CA LEU A 51 -1.21 -13.10 -10.02
C LEU A 51 -2.48 -12.48 -10.63
N ASN A 52 -3.67 -12.81 -10.10
CA ASN A 52 -4.92 -12.20 -10.55
C ASN A 52 -4.93 -10.70 -10.28
N TYR A 53 -4.52 -10.28 -9.07
CA TYR A 53 -4.35 -8.85 -8.73
C TYR A 53 -3.44 -8.12 -9.73
N ALA A 54 -2.26 -8.69 -10.01
CA ALA A 54 -1.31 -8.06 -10.92
C ALA A 54 -1.86 -7.97 -12.36
N LYS A 55 -2.57 -9.01 -12.83
CA LYS A 55 -3.20 -9.01 -14.16
C LYS A 55 -4.29 -7.96 -14.27
N GLU A 56 -5.18 -7.86 -13.29
CA GLU A 56 -6.23 -6.83 -13.29
C GLU A 56 -5.62 -5.43 -13.21
N ALA A 57 -4.58 -5.20 -12.39
CA ALA A 57 -3.90 -3.92 -12.29
C ALA A 57 -3.30 -3.47 -13.64
N ILE A 58 -2.65 -4.39 -14.36
CA ILE A 58 -2.11 -4.12 -15.71
C ILE A 58 -3.25 -3.79 -16.68
N GLN A 59 -4.33 -4.56 -16.67
CA GLN A 59 -5.48 -4.32 -17.56
C GLN A 59 -6.19 -2.99 -17.25
N PHE A 60 -6.30 -2.63 -15.98
CA PHE A 60 -6.83 -1.34 -15.53
C PHE A 60 -6.02 -0.19 -16.12
N GLU A 61 -4.68 -0.23 -16.00
CA GLU A 61 -3.80 0.78 -16.58
C GLU A 61 -3.90 0.83 -18.12
N GLN A 62 -3.89 -0.33 -18.79
CA GLN A 62 -4.00 -0.43 -20.25
C GLN A 62 -5.30 0.15 -20.80
N LYS A 63 -6.39 0.12 -20.03
CA LYS A 63 -7.68 0.73 -20.39
C LYS A 63 -7.76 2.23 -20.05
N GLY A 64 -6.65 2.84 -19.63
CA GLY A 64 -6.60 4.24 -19.22
C GLY A 64 -7.10 4.49 -17.81
N GLY A 65 -7.22 3.44 -16.99
CA GLY A 65 -7.51 3.57 -15.57
C GLY A 65 -6.44 4.39 -14.87
N LEU A 66 -6.86 5.41 -14.14
CA LEU A 66 -5.96 6.32 -13.42
C LEU A 66 -6.13 6.14 -11.91
N LEU A 67 -5.08 5.64 -11.25
CA LEU A 67 -5.01 5.59 -9.80
C LEU A 67 -4.28 6.83 -9.29
N ASN A 68 -5.03 7.81 -8.79
CA ASN A 68 -4.44 8.99 -8.18
C ASN A 68 -4.08 8.73 -6.72
N LEU A 69 -2.78 8.57 -6.45
CA LEU A 69 -2.23 8.51 -5.10
C LEU A 69 -1.51 9.82 -4.72
N SER A 70 -1.71 10.90 -5.47
CA SER A 70 -1.13 12.21 -5.15
C SER A 70 -1.62 12.68 -3.78
N GLY A 71 -0.68 13.15 -2.96
CA GLY A 71 -0.96 13.53 -1.57
C GLY A 71 -0.97 12.37 -0.58
N ALA A 72 -0.89 11.11 -1.03
CA ALA A 72 -0.70 9.97 -0.15
C ALA A 72 0.75 9.95 0.36
N ASN A 73 0.95 10.48 1.55
CA ASN A 73 2.24 10.45 2.23
C ASN A 73 2.32 9.27 3.19
N ASP A 74 3.53 8.85 3.51
CA ASP A 74 3.74 7.89 4.57
C ASP A 74 3.32 8.47 5.93
N ILE A 75 2.30 7.87 6.55
CA ILE A 75 1.78 8.28 7.85
C ILE A 75 2.16 7.31 8.98
N SER A 76 3.08 6.36 8.75
CA SER A 76 3.46 5.36 9.77
C SER A 76 3.99 6.01 11.05
N LEU A 77 4.74 7.11 10.94
CA LEU A 77 5.25 7.83 12.12
C LEU A 77 4.13 8.51 12.93
N PRO A 78 3.25 9.35 12.33
CA PRO A 78 2.06 9.86 13.02
C PRO A 78 1.19 8.76 13.65
N VAL A 79 0.96 7.64 12.95
CA VAL A 79 0.19 6.51 13.48
C VAL A 79 0.87 5.93 14.72
N SER A 80 2.18 5.66 14.66
CA SER A 80 2.94 5.12 15.80
C SER A 80 2.94 6.06 17.02
N LYS A 81 2.97 7.38 16.79
CA LYS A 81 2.83 8.37 17.87
C LYS A 81 1.45 8.29 18.53
N ALA A 82 0.39 8.21 17.72
CA ALA A 82 -0.97 8.12 18.22
C ALA A 82 -1.21 6.83 19.03
N GLU A 83 -0.68 5.69 18.57
CA GLU A 83 -0.73 4.42 19.32
C GLU A 83 -0.07 4.52 20.71
N LYS A 84 0.97 5.35 20.82
CA LYS A 84 1.68 5.65 22.08
C LYS A 84 1.04 6.81 22.87
N GLN A 85 -0.17 7.22 22.50
CA GLN A 85 -0.92 8.32 23.13
C GLN A 85 -0.18 9.67 23.11
N MET A 86 0.72 9.86 22.15
CA MET A 86 1.42 11.12 21.98
C MET A 86 0.56 12.14 21.24
N THR A 87 0.74 13.43 21.55
CA THR A 87 0.08 14.52 20.83
C THR A 87 0.67 14.67 19.43
N LEU A 88 -0.19 14.68 18.41
CA LEU A 88 0.18 14.97 17.03
C LEU A 88 0.18 16.48 16.78
N THR A 89 1.14 16.93 15.97
CA THR A 89 1.22 18.32 15.49
C THR A 89 0.20 18.59 14.38
N SER A 90 -0.13 19.86 14.13
CA SER A 90 -1.03 20.25 13.03
C SER A 90 -0.54 19.75 11.67
N LYS A 91 0.78 19.76 11.44
CA LYS A 91 1.38 19.24 10.20
C LYS A 91 1.14 17.74 10.03
N GLU A 92 1.23 16.97 11.11
CA GLU A 92 0.96 15.52 11.10
C GLU A 92 -0.53 15.24 10.86
N LEU A 93 -1.43 16.02 11.47
CA LEU A 93 -2.87 15.92 11.22
C LEU A 93 -3.22 16.22 9.76
N ILE A 94 -2.64 17.26 9.16
CA ILE A 94 -2.81 17.57 7.73
C ILE A 94 -2.29 16.44 6.85
N SER A 95 -1.15 15.83 7.21
CA SER A 95 -0.61 14.67 6.49
C SER A 95 -1.55 13.47 6.53
N ILE A 96 -2.17 13.19 7.68
CA ILE A 96 -3.19 12.14 7.82
C ILE A 96 -4.41 12.46 6.96
N TYR A 97 -4.88 13.72 6.96
CA TYR A 97 -6.00 14.15 6.14
C TYR A 97 -5.76 13.95 4.63
N HIS A 98 -4.58 14.34 4.11
CA HIS A 98 -4.23 14.11 2.71
C HIS A 98 -4.13 12.62 2.37
N PHE A 99 -3.55 11.81 3.28
CA PHE A 99 -3.51 10.37 3.11
C PHE A 99 -4.92 9.77 2.99
N LEU A 100 -5.84 10.10 3.91
CA LEU A 100 -7.22 9.60 3.89
C LEU A 100 -8.01 10.07 2.66
N THR A 101 -7.73 11.29 2.19
CA THR A 101 -8.29 11.81 0.93
C THR A 101 -7.85 10.97 -0.26
N ALA A 102 -6.55 10.64 -0.34
CA ALA A 102 -6.02 9.77 -1.39
C ALA A 102 -6.58 8.34 -1.29
N VAL A 103 -6.76 7.78 -0.09
CA VAL A 103 -7.42 6.48 0.11
C VAL A 103 -8.85 6.50 -0.43
N LYS A 104 -9.62 7.55 -0.15
CA LYS A 104 -10.98 7.71 -0.68
C LYS A 104 -11.00 7.78 -2.21
N GLN A 105 -10.07 8.52 -2.81
CA GLN A 105 -9.93 8.60 -4.27
C GLN A 105 -9.53 7.27 -4.89
N ALA A 106 -8.54 6.58 -4.31
CA ALA A 106 -8.11 5.26 -4.75
C ALA A 106 -9.25 4.24 -4.70
N LYS A 107 -10.02 4.23 -3.60
CA LYS A 107 -11.21 3.39 -3.45
C LYS A 107 -12.23 3.65 -4.55
N GLN A 108 -12.47 4.91 -4.91
CA GLN A 108 -13.40 5.26 -5.99
C GLN A 108 -12.88 4.82 -7.36
N SER A 109 -11.60 5.03 -7.67
CA SER A 109 -11.00 4.63 -8.95
C SER A 109 -11.01 3.12 -9.16
N LEU A 110 -10.79 2.34 -8.11
CA LEU A 110 -10.66 0.88 -8.18
C LEU A 110 -11.99 0.13 -8.09
N ASN A 111 -13.05 0.79 -7.59
CA ASN A 111 -14.37 0.16 -7.42
C ASN A 111 -15.12 0.11 -8.76
N SER A 112 -14.78 -0.89 -9.58
CA SER A 112 -15.36 -1.14 -10.90
C SER A 112 -15.82 -2.58 -11.01
N SER A 113 -17.05 -2.82 -11.48
CA SER A 113 -17.57 -4.17 -11.68
C SER A 113 -16.79 -5.01 -12.70
N GLU A 114 -15.87 -4.41 -13.44
CA GLU A 114 -15.02 -5.08 -14.43
C GLU A 114 -13.80 -5.79 -13.83
N PHE A 115 -13.30 -5.31 -12.69
CA PHE A 115 -12.08 -5.81 -12.05
C PHE A 115 -12.41 -6.25 -10.62
N ILE A 116 -12.61 -7.57 -10.45
CA ILE A 116 -13.16 -8.13 -9.21
C ILE A 116 -12.14 -8.00 -8.08
N GLU A 117 -10.88 -8.36 -8.34
CA GLU A 117 -9.81 -8.28 -7.34
C GLU A 117 -9.54 -6.82 -6.95
N LEU A 118 -9.44 -5.90 -7.93
CA LEU A 118 -9.27 -4.48 -7.63
C LEU A 118 -10.45 -3.90 -6.84
N THR A 119 -11.67 -4.34 -7.13
CA THR A 119 -12.86 -3.97 -6.37
C THR A 119 -12.82 -4.51 -4.94
N ASN A 120 -12.41 -5.76 -4.74
CA ASN A 120 -12.24 -6.34 -3.42
C ASN A 120 -11.20 -5.54 -2.61
N LEU A 121 -10.08 -5.18 -3.23
CA LEU A 121 -9.08 -4.30 -2.62
C LEU A 121 -9.70 -2.95 -2.24
N ALA A 122 -10.43 -2.31 -3.14
CA ALA A 122 -11.11 -1.04 -2.88
C ALA A 122 -12.09 -1.14 -1.69
N GLN A 123 -12.85 -2.23 -1.61
CA GLN A 123 -13.80 -2.48 -0.53
C GLN A 123 -13.09 -2.64 0.83
N SER A 124 -11.90 -3.26 0.84
CA SER A 124 -11.07 -3.41 2.05
C SER A 124 -10.48 -2.11 2.59
N MET A 125 -10.40 -1.06 1.77
CA MET A 125 -9.88 0.25 2.20
C MET A 125 -10.89 0.99 3.09
N ASP A 126 -10.44 1.52 4.23
CA ASP A 126 -11.22 2.44 5.06
C ASP A 126 -10.72 3.88 4.90
N GLY A 127 -11.62 4.79 4.52
CA GLY A 127 -11.33 6.22 4.40
C GLY A 127 -11.47 6.99 5.73
N CYS A 128 -11.87 6.33 6.82
CA CYS A 128 -12.01 6.90 8.17
C CYS A 128 -12.70 8.29 8.18
N THR A 129 -13.89 8.41 7.58
CA THR A 129 -14.59 9.69 7.38
C THR A 129 -14.75 10.51 8.66
N ARG A 130 -15.11 9.88 9.78
CA ARG A 130 -15.23 10.54 11.08
C ARG A 130 -13.94 11.24 11.54
N LEU A 131 -12.79 10.65 11.25
CA LEU A 131 -11.48 11.24 11.57
C LEU A 131 -11.19 12.43 10.65
N MET A 132 -11.46 12.31 9.34
CA MET A 132 -11.32 13.44 8.42
C MET A 132 -12.18 14.64 8.86
N ASP A 133 -13.45 14.42 9.18
CA ASP A 133 -14.36 15.47 9.64
C ASP A 133 -13.84 16.13 10.94
N SER A 134 -13.32 15.32 11.85
CA SER A 134 -12.77 15.80 13.13
C SER A 134 -11.50 16.65 12.94
N ILE A 135 -10.66 16.33 11.95
CA ILE A 135 -9.47 17.13 11.63
C ILE A 135 -9.89 18.48 11.04
N ILE A 136 -10.86 18.50 10.12
CA ILE A 136 -11.37 19.73 9.51
C ILE A 136 -11.99 20.65 10.57
N LEU A 137 -12.90 20.12 11.40
CA LEU A 137 -13.61 20.89 12.42
C LEU A 137 -12.69 21.50 13.49
N LYS A 138 -11.49 20.96 13.68
CA LYS A 138 -10.48 21.47 14.63
C LYS A 138 -9.40 22.33 13.98
N SER A 139 -9.40 22.43 12.65
CA SER A 139 -8.47 23.26 11.87
C SER A 139 -9.07 24.60 11.44
N ILE A 140 -10.38 24.78 11.65
CA ILE A 140 -11.15 26.02 11.50
C ILE A 140 -11.41 26.57 12.90
#